data_AF-A0A7V3XNT3-F1
#
_entry.id   AF-A0A7V3XNT3-F1
#
_cell.length_a   1.000
_cell.length_b   1.000
_cell.length_c   1.000
_cell.angle_alpha   90.00
_cell.angle_beta   90.00
_cell.angle_gamma   90.00
#
_symmetry.space_group_name_H-M   'P 1'
#
loop_
_entity.id
_entity.type
_entity.pdbx_description
1 polymer ?
#
loop_
_entity_poly.entity_id
_entity_poly.type
_entity_poly.pdbx_seq_one_letter_code
_entity_poly.pdbx_strand_id
1 'polypeptide(L)'
;MQIDYKRIIFWAILSLIFIGIVIFLIINISQEKKIEILWPIGGEALKAGETYQIKWRATSNVNKVGILLIKGEINPESRWLAKDISAREGKYDWPVFVWEKTGQDYKIAVLEYPWQQGKAVAYSNLFTITGPEFASCDQFSIDAEWPFIPSDYPGLRRVFITQSSYDGNLGNLDGADAKCQTEAESLNLGGQWKAFLGNDKVLATERISHEGIFVEATPQGTLPLNKTCYRLLGKNFDEFFKKLTNYQLKNEASLDLEFMKRLKDIWLGRVISESKKECLFMPDIIGGENSPKNYSLTATCQNWTTNASELKKSEQTEEQFPECYTPAGKKIAALGLGGLVSGLIGDGANQLFVIDAAASCASEHHLLCIEEIPQSATSTAK
;
A
#
# COMPACT_ATOMS: atom_id res chain seq x y z
N MET A 1 8.46 52.18 90.87
CA MET A 1 8.59 52.23 89.41
C MET A 1 7.67 51.16 88.83
N GLN A 2 6.44 51.50 88.44
CA GLN A 2 5.51 50.51 87.86
C GLN A 2 5.93 50.25 86.41
N ILE A 3 6.41 49.05 86.15
CA ILE A 3 6.78 48.60 84.81
C ILE A 3 5.47 48.40 84.03
N ASP A 4 5.27 49.17 82.95
CA ASP A 4 4.08 49.07 82.08
C ASP A 4 4.17 47.80 81.23
N TYR A 5 3.72 46.70 81.85
CA TYR A 5 3.79 45.36 81.31
C TYR A 5 2.96 45.20 80.03
N LYS A 6 1.92 46.04 79.82
CA LYS A 6 1.12 46.03 78.59
C LYS A 6 1.92 46.55 77.39
N ARG A 7 2.71 47.62 77.61
CA ARG A 7 3.58 48.17 76.58
C ARG A 7 4.73 47.21 76.24
N ILE A 8 5.28 46.52 77.24
CA ILE A 8 6.33 45.50 77.02
C ILE A 8 5.79 44.28 76.28
N ILE A 9 4.62 43.75 76.66
CA ILE A 9 3.99 42.63 75.96
C ILE A 9 3.66 43.00 74.51
N PHE A 10 3.16 44.21 74.27
CA PHE A 10 2.88 44.68 72.91
C PHE A 10 4.13 44.68 72.03
N TRP A 11 5.25 45.24 72.50
CA TRP A 11 6.51 45.23 71.76
C TRP A 11 7.12 43.82 71.62
N ALA A 12 6.94 42.94 72.61
CA ALA A 12 7.38 41.55 72.53
C ALA A 12 6.60 40.76 71.47
N ILE A 13 5.27 40.94 71.39
CA ILE A 13 4.43 40.35 70.35
C ILE A 13 4.80 40.91 68.97
N LEU A 14 4.99 42.24 68.87
CA LEU A 14 5.38 42.87 67.61
C LEU A 14 6.76 42.37 67.13
N SER A 15 7.70 42.16 68.05
CA SER A 15 9.01 41.58 67.79
C SER A 15 8.92 40.11 67.34
N LEU A 16 8.08 39.29 67.98
CA LEU A 16 7.84 37.90 67.58
C LEU A 16 7.19 37.80 66.19
N ILE A 17 6.23 38.67 65.88
CA ILE A 17 5.62 38.75 64.54
C ILE A 17 6.67 39.18 63.51
N PHE A 18 7.50 40.18 63.83
CA PHE A 18 8.58 40.61 62.95
C PHE A 18 9.61 39.51 62.72
N ILE A 19 10.01 38.78 63.77
CA ILE A 19 10.91 37.62 63.66
C ILE A 19 10.27 36.52 62.81
N GLY A 20 8.98 36.23 62.99
CA GLY A 20 8.24 35.26 62.17
C GLY A 20 8.18 35.67 60.69
N ILE A 21 7.96 36.95 60.40
CA ILE A 21 7.99 37.50 59.03
C ILE A 21 9.40 37.40 58.45
N VAL A 22 10.44 37.75 59.21
CA VAL A 22 11.84 37.67 58.78
C VAL A 22 12.24 36.21 58.52
N ILE A 23 11.84 35.26 59.38
CA ILE A 23 12.09 33.83 59.18
C ILE A 23 11.34 33.32 57.95
N PHE A 24 10.07 33.70 57.75
CA PHE A 24 9.31 33.35 56.55
C PHE A 24 9.94 33.93 55.27
N LEU A 25 10.47 35.15 55.34
CA LEU A 25 11.23 35.78 54.25
C LEU A 25 12.55 35.04 53.99
N ILE A 26 13.32 34.68 55.03
CA ILE A 26 14.59 33.93 54.90
C ILE A 26 14.37 32.52 54.33
N ILE A 27 13.32 31.81 54.76
CA ILE A 27 12.98 30.48 54.25
C ILE A 27 12.59 30.54 52.76
N ASN A 28 11.86 31.58 52.34
CA ASN A 28 11.51 31.79 50.93
C ASN A 28 12.72 32.22 50.06
N ILE A 29 13.71 32.91 50.64
CA ILE A 29 14.91 33.37 49.93
C ILE A 29 15.89 32.21 49.63
N SER A 30 15.83 31.10 50.38
CA SER A 30 16.78 29.97 50.28
C SER A 30 16.21 28.68 49.65
N GLN A 31 15.15 28.75 48.86
CA GLN A 31 14.67 27.58 48.11
C GLN A 31 15.57 27.35 46.88
N GLU A 32 16.22 26.19 46.79
CA GLU A 32 16.94 25.81 45.57
C GLU A 32 15.97 25.66 44.41
N LYS A 33 16.37 26.12 43.22
CA LYS A 33 15.55 26.00 42.02
C LYS A 33 15.44 24.53 41.63
N LYS A 34 14.22 24.00 41.67
CA LYS A 34 13.90 22.64 41.28
C LYS A 34 12.76 22.61 40.26
N ILE A 35 12.90 21.69 39.30
CA ILE A 35 11.88 21.29 38.33
C ILE A 35 11.71 19.77 38.45
N GLU A 36 10.48 19.28 38.35
CA GLU A 36 10.12 17.86 38.39
C GLU A 36 9.17 17.58 37.22
N ILE A 37 9.47 16.59 36.38
CA ILE A 37 8.57 16.17 35.29
C ILE A 37 7.57 15.17 35.86
N LEU A 38 6.28 15.41 35.61
CA LEU A 38 5.16 14.57 36.04
C LEU A 38 4.63 13.68 34.91
N TRP A 39 4.83 14.07 33.66
CA TRP A 39 4.52 13.25 32.49
C TRP A 39 5.19 13.82 31.21
N PRO A 40 5.77 12.99 30.31
CA PRO A 40 6.04 11.56 30.50
C PRO A 40 7.15 11.35 31.53
N ILE A 41 7.02 10.35 32.40
CA ILE A 41 8.02 10.03 33.44
C ILE A 41 9.00 8.96 32.97
N GLY A 42 8.62 8.12 32.01
CA GLY A 42 9.40 6.98 31.55
C GLY A 42 8.55 5.77 31.18
N GLY A 43 8.96 5.10 30.10
CA GLY A 43 8.38 3.82 29.65
C GLY A 43 7.05 3.96 28.90
N GLU A 44 6.49 5.17 28.78
CA GLU A 44 5.27 5.39 28.01
C GLU A 44 5.49 5.14 26.51
N ALA A 45 4.42 4.77 25.80
CA ALA A 45 4.40 4.69 24.35
C ALA A 45 3.47 5.77 23.81
N LEU A 46 4.04 6.75 23.10
CA LEU A 46 3.32 7.89 22.53
C LEU A 46 3.21 7.73 21.03
N LYS A 47 2.02 7.90 20.50
CA LYS A 47 1.75 7.84 19.06
C LYS A 47 1.99 9.18 18.37
N ALA A 48 2.74 9.21 17.29
CA ALA A 48 2.97 10.42 16.52
C ALA A 48 1.68 10.85 15.82
N GLY A 49 1.51 12.16 15.61
CA GLY A 49 0.26 12.74 15.13
C GLY A 49 -0.82 12.96 16.21
N GLU A 50 -0.68 12.35 17.39
CA GLU A 50 -1.52 12.65 18.54
C GLU A 50 -0.98 13.85 19.34
N THR A 51 -1.85 14.46 20.15
CA THR A 51 -1.46 15.53 21.07
C THR A 51 -1.46 15.00 22.51
N TYR A 52 -0.34 15.19 23.21
CA TYR A 52 -0.19 14.81 24.61
C TYR A 52 0.19 15.99 25.50
N GLN A 53 0.00 15.87 26.81
CA GLN A 53 0.32 16.92 27.76
C GLN A 53 1.62 16.64 28.50
N ILE A 54 2.68 17.38 28.17
CA ILE A 54 3.90 17.39 29.00
C ILE A 54 3.57 18.13 30.28
N LYS A 55 3.73 17.49 31.44
CA LYS A 55 3.38 18.06 32.76
C LYS A 55 4.61 18.16 33.64
N TRP A 56 4.72 19.26 34.37
CA TRP A 56 5.82 19.48 35.32
C TRP A 56 5.37 20.23 36.56
N ARG A 57 6.22 20.21 37.58
CA ARG A 57 6.14 21.04 38.77
C ARG A 57 7.43 21.81 38.92
N ALA A 58 7.34 23.11 39.18
CA ALA A 58 8.49 23.98 39.41
C ALA A 58 8.35 24.73 40.74
N THR A 59 9.50 25.00 41.36
CA THR A 59 9.62 25.89 42.53
C THR A 59 9.26 27.34 42.17
N SER A 60 8.80 28.12 43.15
CA SER A 60 8.24 29.47 42.93
C SER A 60 9.23 30.49 42.38
N ASN A 61 10.53 30.24 42.52
CA ASN A 61 11.63 31.07 42.03
C ASN A 61 12.11 30.69 40.62
N VAL A 62 11.47 29.70 39.97
CA VAL A 62 11.56 29.45 38.53
C VAL A 62 10.37 30.16 37.87
N ASN A 63 10.64 31.20 37.08
CA ASN A 63 9.58 32.00 36.45
C ASN A 63 9.21 31.48 35.05
N LYS A 64 10.22 31.04 34.29
CA LYS A 64 10.09 30.67 32.88
C LYS A 64 10.81 29.36 32.60
N VAL A 65 10.23 28.53 31.73
CA VAL A 65 10.80 27.24 31.32
C VAL A 65 10.86 27.11 29.80
N GLY A 66 11.76 26.25 29.35
CA GLY A 66 11.80 25.74 27.98
C GLY A 66 11.79 24.22 27.98
N ILE A 67 11.30 23.63 26.88
CA ILE A 67 11.08 22.19 26.73
C ILE A 67 11.85 21.69 25.51
N LEU A 68 12.66 20.66 25.71
CA LEU A 68 13.41 19.96 24.66
C LEU A 68 12.92 18.52 24.50
N LEU A 69 12.85 18.06 23.26
CA LEU A 69 12.79 16.64 22.90
C LEU A 69 14.21 16.18 22.55
N ILE A 70 14.63 15.05 23.11
CA ILE A 70 15.95 14.46 22.91
C ILE A 70 15.77 13.03 22.39
N LYS A 71 16.56 12.63 21.39
CA LYS A 71 16.60 11.28 20.82
C LYS A 71 18.01 10.72 20.82
N GLY A 72 18.18 9.49 21.33
CA GLY A 72 19.44 8.75 21.30
C GLY A 72 20.31 8.95 22.55
N GLU A 73 21.08 7.92 22.91
CA GLU A 73 21.92 7.93 24.12
C GLU A 73 23.39 8.24 23.84
N ILE A 74 23.95 7.70 22.75
CA ILE A 74 25.39 7.80 22.44
C ILE A 74 25.71 9.13 21.72
N ASN A 75 24.77 9.67 20.94
CA ASN A 75 24.87 10.98 20.28
C ASN A 75 23.48 11.65 20.26
N PRO A 76 23.05 12.27 21.37
CA PRO A 76 21.69 12.78 21.49
C PRO A 76 21.42 13.95 20.53
N GLU A 77 20.45 13.77 19.64
CA GLU A 77 19.88 14.88 18.87
C GLU A 77 18.83 15.58 19.74
N SER A 78 18.84 16.92 19.80
CA SER A 78 17.88 17.69 20.60
C SER A 78 17.19 18.78 19.80
N ARG A 79 15.89 18.97 20.06
CA ARG A 79 15.05 19.97 19.41
C ARG A 79 14.14 20.65 20.42
N TRP A 80 13.97 21.97 20.30
CA TRP A 80 13.02 22.73 21.12
C TRP A 80 11.59 22.40 20.72
N LEU A 81 10.79 22.00 21.70
CA LEU A 81 9.33 21.92 21.58
C LEU A 81 8.69 23.26 21.90
N ALA A 82 9.21 23.96 22.91
CA ALA A 82 8.75 25.29 23.30
C ALA A 82 9.81 26.05 24.11
N LYS A 83 9.69 27.39 24.14
CA LYS A 83 10.57 28.31 24.88
C LYS A 83 9.73 29.37 25.56
N ASP A 84 10.27 29.95 26.63
CA ASP A 84 9.71 31.11 27.32
C ASP A 84 8.30 30.90 27.92
N ILE A 85 7.96 29.66 28.30
CA ILE A 85 6.67 29.33 28.91
C ILE A 85 6.69 29.71 30.40
N SER A 86 5.58 30.22 30.93
CA SER A 86 5.45 30.45 32.37
C SER A 86 5.58 29.13 33.15
N ALA A 87 6.55 29.06 34.07
CA ALA A 87 6.79 27.86 34.86
C ALA A 87 5.58 27.43 35.70
N ARG A 88 4.68 28.37 36.00
CA ARG A 88 3.46 28.17 36.79
C ARG A 88 2.33 27.48 36.02
N GLU A 89 2.40 27.42 34.69
CA GLU A 89 1.40 26.71 33.89
C GLU A 89 1.40 25.21 34.20
N GLY A 90 2.59 24.64 34.47
CA GLY A 90 2.76 23.24 34.86
C GLY A 90 2.39 22.21 33.79
N LYS A 91 2.03 22.66 32.58
CA LYS A 91 1.67 21.81 31.45
C LYS A 91 1.94 22.49 30.11
N TYR A 92 2.13 21.67 29.09
CA TYR A 92 2.22 22.08 27.69
C TYR A 92 1.54 21.03 26.81
N ASP A 93 0.60 21.47 25.97
CA ASP A 93 -0.02 20.62 24.96
C ASP A 93 0.97 20.43 23.81
N TRP A 94 1.55 19.23 23.72
CA TRP A 94 2.54 18.85 22.73
C TRP A 94 1.88 18.06 21.59
N PRO A 95 1.69 18.67 20.41
CA PRO A 95 1.37 17.91 19.21
C PRO A 95 2.62 17.15 18.76
N VAL A 96 2.61 15.82 18.88
CA VAL A 96 3.72 15.00 18.39
C VAL A 96 3.70 15.08 16.88
N PHE A 97 4.81 15.52 16.28
CA PHE A 97 4.90 15.70 14.84
C PHE A 97 4.54 14.40 14.15
N VAL A 98 3.68 14.43 13.12
CA VAL A 98 3.21 13.21 12.45
C VAL A 98 4.40 12.33 12.06
N TRP A 99 5.42 12.83 11.36
CA TRP A 99 6.57 12.01 10.93
C TRP A 99 7.71 11.92 11.94
N GLU A 100 7.41 12.01 13.24
CA GLU A 100 8.42 11.80 14.27
C GLU A 100 8.98 10.37 14.15
N LYS A 101 10.31 10.22 14.12
CA LYS A 101 10.96 8.92 13.93
C LYS A 101 10.53 7.94 15.02
N THR A 102 10.32 6.68 14.68
CA THR A 102 10.07 5.67 15.71
C THR A 102 11.31 5.45 16.57
N GLY A 103 11.12 5.15 17.85
CA GLY A 103 12.22 4.77 18.73
C GLY A 103 11.81 4.72 20.19
N GLN A 104 12.58 3.95 20.98
CA GLN A 104 12.41 3.79 22.42
C GLN A 104 13.38 4.68 23.23
N ASP A 105 14.15 5.49 22.51
CA ASP A 105 15.29 6.26 22.98
C ASP A 105 14.98 7.76 23.14
N TYR A 106 13.71 8.09 23.39
CA TYR A 106 13.24 9.47 23.54
C TYR A 106 13.25 9.93 24.99
N LYS A 107 13.54 11.22 25.20
CA LYS A 107 13.54 11.88 26.51
C LYS A 107 13.04 13.32 26.39
N ILE A 108 12.32 13.79 27.40
CA ILE A 108 11.93 15.20 27.56
C ILE A 108 12.87 15.85 28.56
N ALA A 109 13.34 17.05 28.25
CA ALA A 109 13.99 17.93 29.23
C ALA A 109 13.16 19.19 29.44
N VAL A 110 12.92 19.55 30.70
CA VAL A 110 12.31 20.83 31.09
C VAL A 110 13.34 21.61 31.89
N LEU A 111 13.68 22.81 31.42
CA LEU A 111 14.76 23.63 31.99
C LEU A 111 14.31 25.07 32.23
N GLU A 112 14.98 25.77 33.14
CA GLU A 112 14.77 27.20 33.35
C GLU A 112 15.28 28.00 32.13
N TYR A 113 14.42 28.89 31.61
CA TYR A 113 14.70 29.67 30.41
C TYR A 113 14.95 31.16 30.72
N PRO A 114 15.95 31.82 30.09
CA PRO A 114 16.92 31.24 29.15
C PRO A 114 17.96 30.34 29.84
N TRP A 115 18.39 29.29 29.14
CA TRP A 115 19.34 28.30 29.67
C TRP A 115 20.73 28.90 29.90
N GLN A 116 21.30 28.64 31.07
CA GLN A 116 22.66 28.98 31.47
C GLN A 116 23.18 27.91 32.44
N GLN A 117 24.51 27.78 32.57
CA GLN A 117 25.10 26.86 33.53
C GLN A 117 24.65 27.21 34.96
N GLY A 118 24.25 26.19 35.75
CA GLY A 118 23.74 26.37 37.12
C GLY A 118 22.23 26.63 37.24
N LYS A 119 21.50 26.65 36.12
CA LYS A 119 20.03 26.75 36.08
C LYS A 119 19.37 25.38 36.30
N ALA A 120 18.14 25.39 36.81
CA ALA A 120 17.39 24.16 37.06
C ALA A 120 17.05 23.43 35.76
N VAL A 121 17.19 22.11 35.74
CA VAL A 121 16.79 21.22 34.65
C VAL A 121 16.29 19.89 35.20
N ALA A 122 15.29 19.33 34.55
CA ALA A 122 14.76 18.01 34.82
C ALA A 122 14.70 17.21 33.51
N TYR A 123 14.87 15.89 33.63
CA TYR A 123 14.82 14.94 32.53
C TYR A 123 13.82 13.84 32.84
N SER A 124 13.03 13.41 31.86
CA SER A 124 12.26 12.17 31.97
C SER A 124 13.21 10.96 31.92
N ASN A 125 12.72 9.76 32.25
CA ASN A 125 13.36 8.55 31.76
C ASN A 125 13.06 8.37 30.26
N LEU A 126 13.65 7.33 29.66
CA LEU A 126 13.38 6.97 28.27
C LEU A 126 11.92 6.58 28.08
N PHE A 127 11.31 7.01 26.99
CA PHE A 127 9.99 6.60 26.54
C PHE A 127 10.01 6.35 25.03
N THR A 128 8.92 5.77 24.53
CA THR A 128 8.79 5.37 23.13
C THR A 128 7.92 6.37 22.37
N ILE A 129 8.37 6.79 21.19
CA ILE A 129 7.48 7.38 20.18
C ILE A 129 7.28 6.35 19.08
N THR A 130 6.01 6.02 18.81
CA THR A 130 5.55 5.23 17.68
C THR A 130 5.08 6.17 16.57
N GLY A 131 5.17 5.78 15.28
CA GLY A 131 4.88 6.66 14.14
C GLY A 131 3.41 7.09 14.03
N PRO A 132 3.09 8.00 13.07
CA PRO A 132 1.74 8.46 12.83
C PRO A 132 0.99 7.39 12.05
N GLU A 133 -0.33 7.51 12.04
CA GLU A 133 -1.20 6.64 11.26
C GLU A 133 -1.22 6.97 9.76
N PHE A 134 -0.08 7.33 9.18
CA PHE A 134 0.18 6.97 7.79
C PHE A 134 0.94 5.67 7.83
N ALA A 135 0.17 4.62 7.70
CA ALA A 135 0.72 3.35 7.40
C ALA A 135 1.35 3.39 6.00
N SER A 136 2.61 3.78 5.91
CA SER A 136 3.37 3.57 4.70
C SER A 136 3.74 2.10 4.66
N CYS A 137 3.67 1.53 3.46
CA CYS A 137 4.16 0.18 3.25
C CYS A 137 5.68 0.17 3.09
N ASP A 138 6.40 1.21 3.53
CA ASP A 138 7.85 1.33 3.34
C ASP A 138 8.58 0.22 4.09
N GLN A 139 8.18 -0.09 5.33
CA GLN A 139 8.75 -1.21 6.07
C GLN A 139 8.46 -2.55 5.38
N PHE A 140 7.21 -2.77 4.94
CA PHE A 140 6.86 -3.93 4.11
C PHE A 140 7.70 -3.99 2.83
N SER A 141 7.98 -2.83 2.23
CA SER A 141 8.76 -2.73 0.99
C SER A 141 10.24 -3.00 1.20
N ILE A 142 10.77 -2.63 2.36
CA ILE A 142 12.14 -2.95 2.76
C ILE A 142 12.24 -4.44 3.07
N ASP A 143 11.33 -4.98 3.89
CA ASP A 143 11.36 -6.38 4.35
C ASP A 143 11.18 -7.37 3.20
N ALA A 144 10.32 -7.04 2.24
CA ALA A 144 10.05 -7.85 1.05
C ALA A 144 10.88 -7.42 -0.18
N GLU A 145 11.77 -6.44 -0.03
CA GLU A 145 12.62 -5.87 -1.10
C GLU A 145 11.83 -5.41 -2.36
N TRP A 146 10.54 -5.08 -2.22
CA TRP A 146 9.66 -4.73 -3.34
C TRP A 146 8.67 -3.62 -2.97
N PRO A 147 8.35 -2.65 -3.84
CA PRO A 147 7.41 -1.58 -3.52
C PRO A 147 5.98 -2.07 -3.23
N PHE A 148 5.47 -1.68 -2.07
CA PHE A 148 4.07 -1.79 -1.67
C PHE A 148 3.43 -0.41 -1.57
N ILE A 149 2.15 -0.34 -1.90
CA ILE A 149 1.37 0.91 -1.91
C ILE A 149 0.20 0.76 -0.93
N PRO A 150 -0.07 1.75 -0.06
CA PRO A 150 -1.16 1.69 0.89
C PRO A 150 -2.52 1.85 0.20
N SER A 151 -3.56 1.24 0.77
CA SER A 151 -4.91 1.15 0.21
C SER A 151 -5.63 2.47 -0.07
N ASP A 152 -5.17 3.57 0.53
CA ASP A 152 -5.71 4.93 0.35
C ASP A 152 -4.92 5.77 -0.66
N TYR A 153 -3.94 5.16 -1.35
CA TYR A 153 -3.21 5.86 -2.39
C TYR A 153 -4.16 6.25 -3.55
N PRO A 154 -4.13 7.52 -4.02
CA PRO A 154 -5.06 7.99 -5.05
C PRO A 154 -4.86 7.27 -6.38
N GLY A 155 -5.97 6.88 -7.02
CA GLY A 155 -5.94 6.27 -8.34
C GLY A 155 -5.41 4.83 -8.35
N LEU A 156 -5.53 4.09 -7.25
CA LEU A 156 -5.25 2.66 -7.23
C LEU A 156 -6.20 1.89 -8.15
N ARG A 157 -5.63 0.94 -8.89
CA ARG A 157 -6.31 -0.02 -9.76
C ARG A 157 -5.86 -1.41 -9.34
N ARG A 158 -6.79 -2.19 -8.80
CA ARG A 158 -6.48 -3.54 -8.34
C ARG A 158 -6.59 -4.54 -9.48
N VAL A 159 -5.72 -5.54 -9.44
CA VAL A 159 -5.63 -6.61 -10.45
C VAL A 159 -5.49 -7.95 -9.75
N PHE A 160 -6.26 -8.95 -10.17
CA PHE A 160 -6.05 -10.33 -9.75
C PHE A 160 -6.18 -11.28 -10.95
N ILE A 161 -5.74 -12.51 -10.76
CA ILE A 161 -5.98 -13.60 -11.70
C ILE A 161 -6.86 -14.62 -11.00
N THR A 162 -7.88 -15.10 -11.71
CA THR A 162 -8.84 -16.06 -11.16
C THR A 162 -8.16 -17.30 -10.60
N GLN A 163 -8.65 -17.78 -9.46
CA GLN A 163 -8.34 -19.05 -8.86
C GLN A 163 -8.90 -20.19 -9.72
N SER A 164 -10.12 -20.02 -10.21
CA SER A 164 -10.77 -20.94 -11.15
C SER A 164 -10.20 -20.78 -12.56
N SER A 165 -10.14 -21.90 -13.26
CA SER A 165 -9.86 -21.98 -14.69
C SER A 165 -11.17 -22.16 -15.46
N TYR A 166 -11.19 -21.73 -16.72
CA TYR A 166 -12.37 -21.77 -17.58
C TYR A 166 -11.98 -22.19 -19.00
N ASP A 167 -12.84 -22.97 -19.64
CA ASP A 167 -12.72 -23.25 -21.06
C ASP A 167 -13.03 -22.01 -21.93
N GLY A 168 -12.89 -22.17 -23.25
CA GLY A 168 -13.10 -21.08 -24.22
C GLY A 168 -14.54 -20.59 -24.33
N ASN A 169 -15.53 -21.27 -23.72
CA ASN A 169 -16.91 -20.80 -23.68
C ASN A 169 -17.15 -19.92 -22.45
N LEU A 170 -16.60 -18.71 -22.50
CA LEU A 170 -16.75 -17.74 -21.41
C LEU A 170 -18.13 -17.08 -21.39
N GLY A 171 -18.98 -17.37 -22.39
CA GLY A 171 -20.26 -16.70 -22.58
C GLY A 171 -20.04 -15.28 -23.07
N ASN A 172 -19.19 -15.11 -24.09
CA ASN A 172 -18.73 -13.84 -24.68
C ASN A 172 -17.97 -12.92 -23.68
N LEU A 173 -17.71 -11.67 -24.06
CA LEU A 173 -16.96 -10.73 -23.23
C LEU A 173 -17.69 -10.38 -21.93
N ASP A 174 -19.02 -10.26 -21.97
CA ASP A 174 -19.83 -9.94 -20.80
C ASP A 174 -19.84 -11.12 -19.82
N GLY A 175 -19.86 -12.36 -20.33
CA GLY A 175 -19.72 -13.56 -19.50
C GLY A 175 -18.34 -13.68 -18.85
N ALA A 176 -17.28 -13.28 -19.55
CA ALA A 176 -15.93 -13.21 -18.96
C ALA A 176 -15.85 -12.15 -17.84
N ASP A 177 -16.44 -10.97 -18.05
CA ASP A 177 -16.54 -9.93 -17.02
C ASP A 177 -17.35 -10.41 -15.81
N ALA A 178 -18.48 -11.10 -16.05
CA ALA A 178 -19.29 -11.67 -14.97
C ALA A 178 -18.55 -12.72 -14.14
N LYS A 179 -17.66 -13.51 -14.75
CA LYS A 179 -16.77 -14.45 -14.03
C LYS A 179 -15.78 -13.71 -13.15
N CYS A 180 -15.13 -12.67 -13.66
CA CYS A 180 -14.26 -11.80 -12.86
C CYS A 180 -15.02 -11.16 -11.69
N GLN A 181 -16.22 -10.63 -11.95
CA GLN A 181 -17.04 -10.00 -10.91
C GLN A 181 -17.46 -11.01 -9.83
N THR A 182 -17.94 -12.19 -10.22
CA THR A 182 -18.33 -13.27 -9.29
C THR A 182 -17.17 -13.68 -8.39
N GLU A 183 -15.97 -13.78 -8.97
CA GLU A 183 -14.80 -14.18 -8.20
C GLU A 183 -14.33 -13.07 -7.25
N ALA A 184 -14.34 -11.82 -7.70
CA ALA A 184 -14.03 -10.67 -6.85
C ALA A 184 -14.98 -10.56 -5.66
N GLU A 185 -16.27 -10.86 -5.84
CA GLU A 185 -17.26 -10.95 -4.78
C GLU A 185 -16.96 -12.09 -3.80
N SER A 186 -16.58 -13.27 -4.31
CA SER A 186 -16.20 -14.39 -3.43
C SER A 186 -14.95 -14.10 -2.59
N LEU A 187 -14.05 -13.25 -3.12
CA LEU A 187 -12.86 -12.75 -2.44
C LEU A 187 -13.12 -11.49 -1.60
N ASN A 188 -14.36 -10.99 -1.54
CA ASN A 188 -14.74 -9.75 -0.85
C ASN A 188 -13.92 -8.51 -1.27
N LEU A 189 -13.51 -8.43 -2.54
CA LEU A 189 -12.69 -7.32 -3.02
C LEU A 189 -13.52 -6.04 -3.20
N GLY A 190 -14.85 -6.14 -3.37
CA GLY A 190 -15.71 -5.01 -3.70
C GLY A 190 -15.32 -4.33 -5.03
N GLY A 191 -16.00 -3.25 -5.42
CA GLY A 191 -15.73 -2.57 -6.71
C GLY A 191 -16.39 -3.25 -7.92
N GLN A 192 -16.00 -2.83 -9.11
CA GLN A 192 -16.47 -3.39 -10.39
C GLN A 192 -15.28 -3.95 -11.15
N TRP A 193 -15.44 -5.12 -11.76
CA TRP A 193 -14.32 -5.87 -12.34
C TRP A 193 -14.61 -6.30 -13.76
N LYS A 194 -13.58 -6.21 -14.61
CA LYS A 194 -13.63 -6.72 -15.99
C LYS A 194 -12.48 -7.65 -16.27
N ALA A 195 -12.74 -8.62 -17.15
CA ALA A 195 -11.70 -9.47 -17.70
C ALA A 195 -10.88 -8.68 -18.72
N PHE A 196 -9.56 -8.69 -18.59
CA PHE A 196 -8.64 -8.19 -19.60
C PHE A 196 -8.57 -9.16 -20.78
N LEU A 197 -9.61 -9.09 -21.62
CA LEU A 197 -9.89 -10.07 -22.66
C LEU A 197 -10.37 -9.37 -23.94
N GLY A 198 -9.75 -9.66 -25.07
CA GLY A 198 -10.16 -9.12 -26.36
C GLY A 198 -11.04 -10.09 -27.16
N ASN A 199 -11.66 -9.59 -28.22
CA ASN A 199 -12.37 -10.41 -29.22
C ASN A 199 -12.01 -9.96 -30.66
N ASP A 200 -12.73 -10.47 -31.67
CA ASP A 200 -12.40 -10.16 -33.07
C ASP A 200 -12.66 -8.71 -33.45
N LYS A 201 -13.44 -7.97 -32.66
CA LYS A 201 -13.87 -6.59 -32.94
C LYS A 201 -13.26 -5.57 -31.99
N VAL A 202 -12.97 -5.96 -30.74
CA VAL A 202 -12.54 -5.07 -29.66
C VAL A 202 -11.29 -5.65 -29.02
N LEU A 203 -10.25 -4.84 -28.88
CA LEU A 203 -9.00 -5.25 -28.25
C LEU A 203 -9.13 -5.27 -26.73
N ALA A 204 -8.37 -6.13 -26.04
CA ALA A 204 -8.35 -6.16 -24.58
C ALA A 204 -7.96 -4.79 -23.98
N THR A 205 -6.97 -4.11 -24.60
CA THR A 205 -6.50 -2.77 -24.21
C THR A 205 -7.56 -1.68 -24.40
N GLU A 206 -8.48 -1.82 -25.37
CA GLU A 206 -9.55 -0.85 -25.60
C GLU A 206 -10.69 -0.97 -24.58
N ARG A 207 -10.77 -2.09 -23.84
CA ARG A 207 -11.87 -2.38 -22.90
C ARG A 207 -11.62 -1.87 -21.49
N ILE A 208 -10.38 -1.54 -21.15
CA ILE A 208 -9.98 -1.13 -19.81
C ILE A 208 -9.46 0.31 -19.81
N SER A 209 -9.66 1.03 -18.70
CA SER A 209 -8.98 2.31 -18.51
C SER A 209 -7.48 2.10 -18.27
N HIS A 210 -6.64 2.94 -18.87
CA HIS A 210 -5.20 2.97 -18.66
C HIS A 210 -4.77 3.88 -17.49
N GLU A 211 -5.70 4.57 -16.85
CA GLU A 211 -5.41 5.48 -15.75
C GLU A 211 -5.22 4.74 -14.42
N GLY A 212 -4.27 5.22 -13.62
CA GLY A 212 -4.04 4.77 -12.25
C GLY A 212 -2.77 3.96 -12.04
N ILE A 213 -2.54 3.60 -10.79
CA ILE A 213 -1.44 2.73 -10.34
C ILE A 213 -1.97 1.33 -10.16
N PHE A 214 -1.32 0.37 -10.81
CA PHE A 214 -1.77 -1.01 -10.84
C PHE A 214 -1.11 -1.80 -9.71
N VAL A 215 -1.91 -2.49 -8.92
CA VAL A 215 -1.47 -3.28 -7.77
C VAL A 215 -2.17 -4.64 -7.74
N GLU A 216 -1.58 -5.63 -7.08
CA GLU A 216 -2.28 -6.89 -6.81
C GLU A 216 -3.50 -6.63 -5.91
N ALA A 217 -4.63 -7.27 -6.19
CA ALA A 217 -5.87 -7.05 -5.45
C ALA A 217 -5.86 -7.67 -4.05
N THR A 218 -5.03 -8.68 -3.82
CA THR A 218 -4.88 -9.32 -2.52
C THR A 218 -3.94 -8.46 -1.65
N PRO A 219 -4.39 -7.97 -0.49
CA PRO A 219 -3.52 -7.25 0.42
C PRO A 219 -2.48 -8.20 1.02
N GLN A 220 -1.23 -7.75 1.06
CA GLN A 220 -0.09 -8.53 1.56
C GLN A 220 0.27 -8.18 3.01
N GLY A 221 -0.41 -7.18 3.57
CA GLY A 221 -0.26 -6.74 4.95
C GLY A 221 -1.44 -5.90 5.39
N THR A 222 -1.75 -5.97 6.68
CA THR A 222 -2.69 -5.04 7.32
C THR A 222 -1.91 -3.97 8.05
N LEU A 223 -2.49 -2.78 8.08
CA LEU A 223 -1.94 -1.58 8.63
C LEU A 223 -2.92 -0.99 9.66
N PRO A 224 -2.47 -0.11 10.57
CA PRO A 224 -3.37 0.66 11.44
C PRO A 224 -4.49 1.37 10.65
N LEU A 225 -5.62 1.67 11.32
CA LEU A 225 -6.85 2.20 10.71
C LEU A 225 -7.50 1.30 9.63
N ASN A 226 -7.35 -0.02 9.73
CA ASN A 226 -7.88 -0.96 8.72
C ASN A 226 -7.38 -0.68 7.29
N LYS A 227 -6.20 -0.07 7.16
CA LYS A 227 -5.54 0.10 5.86
C LYS A 227 -4.85 -1.21 5.47
N THR A 228 -4.56 -1.38 4.20
CA THR A 228 -3.81 -2.53 3.70
C THR A 228 -2.69 -2.13 2.76
N CYS A 229 -1.68 -2.99 2.64
CA CYS A 229 -0.58 -2.85 1.71
C CYS A 229 -0.79 -3.73 0.49
N TYR A 230 -0.72 -3.13 -0.69
CA TYR A 230 -0.83 -3.84 -1.96
C TYR A 230 0.50 -3.86 -2.70
N ARG A 231 0.83 -5.00 -3.31
CA ARG A 231 2.06 -5.15 -4.09
C ARG A 231 1.93 -4.36 -5.39
N LEU A 232 2.93 -3.52 -5.70
CA LEU A 232 2.94 -2.74 -6.95
C LEU A 232 3.18 -3.65 -8.15
N LEU A 233 2.29 -3.58 -9.15
CA LEU A 233 2.45 -4.23 -10.45
C LEU A 233 3.01 -3.26 -11.50
N GLY A 234 2.61 -1.99 -11.45
CA GLY A 234 3.12 -0.95 -12.34
C GLY A 234 2.61 0.44 -11.96
N LYS A 235 3.43 1.47 -12.14
CA LYS A 235 3.05 2.87 -11.82
C LYS A 235 2.06 3.48 -12.81
N ASN A 236 1.84 2.80 -13.92
CA ASN A 236 0.91 3.13 -14.99
C ASN A 236 0.59 1.84 -15.77
N PHE A 237 -0.33 1.94 -16.74
CA PHE A 237 -0.73 0.80 -17.54
C PHE A 237 0.43 0.19 -18.33
N ASP A 238 1.33 0.98 -18.92
CA ASP A 238 2.45 0.46 -19.71
C ASP A 238 3.43 -0.37 -18.87
N GLU A 239 3.73 0.08 -17.65
CA GLU A 239 4.57 -0.67 -16.71
C GLU A 239 3.92 -1.98 -16.27
N PHE A 240 2.61 -1.96 -16.02
CA PHE A 240 1.84 -3.16 -15.73
C PHE A 240 1.79 -4.11 -16.94
N PHE A 241 1.47 -3.59 -18.12
CA PHE A 241 1.36 -4.36 -19.35
C PHE A 241 2.68 -5.02 -19.74
N LYS A 242 3.82 -4.36 -19.47
CA LYS A 242 5.14 -4.97 -19.63
C LYS A 242 5.28 -6.28 -18.87
N LYS A 243 4.59 -6.50 -17.73
CA LYS A 243 4.62 -7.78 -17.01
C LYS A 243 4.12 -8.94 -17.86
N LEU A 244 3.21 -8.70 -18.80
CA LEU A 244 2.71 -9.71 -19.74
C LEU A 244 3.66 -9.99 -20.91
N THR A 245 4.72 -9.20 -21.08
CA THR A 245 5.65 -9.28 -22.23
C THR A 245 7.12 -9.26 -21.83
N ASN A 246 7.43 -9.43 -20.53
CA ASN A 246 8.79 -9.36 -20.00
C ASN A 246 9.44 -10.75 -19.87
N TYR A 247 10.75 -10.77 -19.66
CA TYR A 247 11.46 -11.97 -19.25
C TYR A 247 10.95 -12.45 -17.89
N GLN A 248 10.80 -13.77 -17.75
CA GLN A 248 10.33 -14.42 -16.54
C GLN A 248 11.15 -14.03 -15.32
N LEU A 249 12.48 -14.01 -15.41
CA LEU A 249 13.37 -13.58 -14.30
C LEU A 249 13.03 -12.18 -13.75
N LYS A 250 12.64 -11.25 -14.62
CA LYS A 250 12.26 -9.89 -14.19
C LYS A 250 10.92 -9.88 -13.47
N ASN A 251 10.00 -10.77 -13.89
CA ASN A 251 8.73 -10.95 -13.21
C ASN A 251 8.90 -11.71 -11.88
N GLU A 252 9.77 -12.71 -11.82
CA GLU A 252 10.13 -13.44 -10.60
C GLU A 252 10.67 -12.52 -9.49
N ALA A 253 11.44 -11.50 -9.87
CA ALA A 253 11.94 -10.50 -8.92
C ALA A 253 10.86 -9.53 -8.42
N SER A 254 9.64 -9.57 -8.95
CA SER A 254 8.66 -8.47 -8.77
C SER A 254 7.20 -8.87 -8.56
N LEU A 255 6.84 -10.13 -8.76
CA LEU A 255 5.46 -10.62 -8.67
C LEU A 255 5.34 -11.70 -7.61
N ASP A 256 4.14 -11.85 -7.07
CA ASP A 256 3.81 -13.01 -6.25
C ASP A 256 4.07 -14.33 -7.00
N LEU A 257 4.48 -15.37 -6.28
CA LEU A 257 4.69 -16.70 -6.86
C LEU A 257 3.41 -17.27 -7.48
N GLU A 258 2.27 -17.16 -6.78
CA GLU A 258 1.00 -17.67 -7.31
C GLU A 258 0.44 -16.78 -8.42
N PHE A 259 0.60 -15.46 -8.29
CA PHE A 259 0.23 -14.53 -9.37
C PHE A 259 1.02 -14.85 -10.64
N MET A 260 2.35 -14.98 -10.54
CA MET A 260 3.22 -15.27 -11.68
C MET A 260 2.94 -16.65 -12.30
N LYS A 261 2.68 -17.66 -11.47
CA LYS A 261 2.31 -19.00 -11.91
C LYS A 261 1.03 -19.00 -12.76
N ARG A 262 0.04 -18.17 -12.41
CA ARG A 262 -1.20 -18.03 -13.18
C ARG A 262 -1.08 -17.05 -14.33
N LEU A 263 -0.22 -16.03 -14.23
CA LEU A 263 -0.02 -15.01 -15.27
C LEU A 263 0.47 -15.59 -16.60
N LYS A 264 1.16 -16.74 -16.55
CA LYS A 264 1.59 -17.46 -17.75
C LYS A 264 0.48 -18.32 -18.37
N ASP A 265 -0.70 -18.37 -17.75
CA ASP A 265 -1.79 -19.28 -18.11
C ASP A 265 -3.18 -18.59 -18.05
N ILE A 266 -3.34 -17.49 -18.76
CA ILE A 266 -4.58 -16.71 -18.86
C ILE A 266 -5.09 -16.61 -20.30
N TRP A 267 -6.42 -16.56 -20.46
CA TRP A 267 -7.04 -16.13 -21.71
C TRP A 267 -6.82 -14.63 -21.94
N LEU A 268 -6.48 -14.25 -23.18
CA LEU A 268 -6.21 -12.87 -23.55
C LEU A 268 -6.97 -12.41 -24.79
N GLY A 269 -7.20 -13.30 -25.76
CA GLY A 269 -7.75 -12.90 -27.06
C GLY A 269 -6.88 -11.90 -27.77
N ARG A 270 -7.50 -11.02 -28.57
CA ARG A 270 -6.77 -9.94 -29.26
C ARG A 270 -6.45 -8.81 -28.30
N VAL A 271 -5.16 -8.65 -27.98
CA VAL A 271 -4.72 -7.70 -26.95
C VAL A 271 -4.42 -6.32 -27.55
N ILE A 272 -3.75 -6.29 -28.70
CA ILE A 272 -3.26 -5.09 -29.39
C ILE A 272 -3.59 -5.18 -30.89
N SER A 273 -3.43 -4.08 -31.63
CA SER A 273 -3.70 -4.04 -33.08
C SER A 273 -2.89 -5.06 -33.88
N GLU A 274 -1.69 -5.37 -33.40
CA GLU A 274 -0.73 -6.33 -33.96
C GLU A 274 -1.18 -7.78 -33.74
N SER A 275 -2.11 -8.03 -32.80
CA SER A 275 -2.74 -9.34 -32.62
C SER A 275 -3.57 -9.67 -33.86
N LYS A 276 -2.96 -10.45 -34.74
CA LYS A 276 -3.55 -10.82 -36.03
C LYS A 276 -4.79 -11.69 -35.88
N LYS A 277 -5.71 -11.57 -36.84
CA LYS A 277 -6.86 -12.48 -37.01
C LYS A 277 -6.49 -13.76 -37.79
N GLU A 278 -5.19 -13.99 -37.99
CA GLU A 278 -4.67 -15.15 -38.72
C GLU A 278 -4.79 -16.42 -37.90
N CYS A 279 -4.62 -17.57 -38.54
CA CYS A 279 -4.68 -18.86 -37.87
C CYS A 279 -3.63 -19.01 -36.79
N LEU A 280 -4.06 -19.48 -35.63
CA LEU A 280 -3.15 -19.87 -34.56
C LEU A 280 -2.66 -21.29 -34.80
N PHE A 281 -1.35 -21.50 -34.78
CA PHE A 281 -0.79 -22.84 -34.81
C PHE A 281 -0.83 -23.46 -33.40
N MET A 282 -1.43 -24.65 -33.30
CA MET A 282 -1.63 -25.41 -32.08
C MET A 282 -1.25 -26.87 -32.34
N PRO A 283 -0.04 -27.32 -31.97
CA PRO A 283 0.45 -28.65 -32.33
C PRO A 283 -0.28 -29.82 -31.65
N ASP A 284 -1.02 -29.57 -30.56
CA ASP A 284 -1.50 -30.62 -29.63
C ASP A 284 -2.91 -31.19 -29.92
N ILE A 285 -3.59 -30.75 -31.00
CA ILE A 285 -4.92 -31.29 -31.37
C ILE A 285 -4.76 -32.57 -32.20
N ILE A 286 -4.42 -33.68 -31.52
CA ILE A 286 -4.42 -35.10 -32.00
C ILE A 286 -4.28 -35.22 -33.53
N GLY A 287 -3.15 -34.77 -34.08
CA GLY A 287 -2.90 -34.73 -35.51
C GLY A 287 -1.42 -34.73 -35.83
N GLY A 288 -1.04 -35.40 -36.93
CA GLY A 288 0.33 -35.33 -37.46
C GLY A 288 0.73 -33.91 -37.89
N GLU A 289 2.01 -33.73 -38.16
CA GLU A 289 2.58 -32.45 -38.61
C GLU A 289 1.81 -31.89 -39.82
N ASN A 290 1.34 -30.64 -39.74
CA ASN A 290 0.50 -29.95 -40.74
C ASN A 290 -0.96 -30.43 -40.88
N SER A 291 -1.53 -31.07 -39.86
CA SER A 291 -2.97 -31.35 -39.81
C SER A 291 -3.80 -30.06 -39.83
N PRO A 292 -4.90 -29.97 -40.61
CA PRO A 292 -5.89 -28.89 -40.53
C PRO A 292 -6.44 -28.63 -39.11
N LYS A 293 -6.40 -29.66 -38.24
CA LYS A 293 -6.81 -29.56 -36.84
C LYS A 293 -5.83 -28.76 -35.98
N ASN A 294 -4.58 -28.64 -36.41
CA ASN A 294 -3.53 -27.91 -35.69
C ASN A 294 -3.59 -26.40 -35.96
N TYR A 295 -4.59 -25.91 -36.70
CA TYR A 295 -4.74 -24.50 -37.02
C TYR A 295 -6.11 -24.01 -36.57
N SER A 296 -6.12 -23.05 -35.64
CA SER A 296 -7.34 -22.42 -35.15
C SER A 296 -7.91 -21.46 -36.18
N LEU A 297 -9.21 -21.54 -36.43
CA LEU A 297 -9.93 -20.56 -37.24
C LEU A 297 -9.90 -19.14 -36.66
N THR A 298 -9.85 -19.00 -35.33
CA THR A 298 -9.93 -17.69 -34.67
C THR A 298 -8.91 -17.55 -33.57
N ALA A 299 -8.67 -16.31 -33.15
CA ALA A 299 -7.82 -16.00 -32.01
C ALA A 299 -8.60 -15.93 -30.67
N THR A 300 -9.89 -16.27 -30.69
CA THR A 300 -10.85 -15.82 -29.66
C THR A 300 -11.91 -16.85 -29.32
N CYS A 301 -11.73 -18.13 -29.67
CA CYS A 301 -12.77 -19.15 -29.50
C CYS A 301 -14.14 -18.69 -30.01
N GLN A 302 -14.16 -18.13 -31.25
CA GLN A 302 -15.33 -17.57 -31.92
C GLN A 302 -16.03 -16.45 -31.13
N ASN A 303 -15.24 -15.62 -30.45
CA ASN A 303 -15.68 -14.61 -29.47
C ASN A 303 -16.22 -15.22 -28.17
N TRP A 304 -15.53 -16.26 -27.69
CA TRP A 304 -15.70 -16.89 -26.38
C TRP A 304 -17.05 -17.58 -26.18
N THR A 305 -17.52 -18.26 -27.22
CA THR A 305 -18.85 -18.90 -27.25
C THR A 305 -18.80 -20.41 -27.43
N THR A 306 -17.59 -20.99 -27.49
CA THR A 306 -17.41 -22.42 -27.70
C THR A 306 -16.23 -22.95 -26.91
N ASN A 307 -16.36 -24.18 -26.44
CA ASN A 307 -15.31 -24.98 -25.82
C ASN A 307 -14.94 -26.21 -26.66
N ALA A 308 -15.49 -26.31 -27.87
CA ALA A 308 -15.09 -27.37 -28.79
C ALA A 308 -13.65 -27.15 -29.25
N SER A 309 -12.86 -28.22 -29.37
CA SER A 309 -11.49 -28.17 -29.89
C SER A 309 -11.42 -28.22 -31.41
N GLU A 310 -12.49 -28.65 -32.08
CA GLU A 310 -12.54 -28.84 -33.53
C GLU A 310 -13.92 -28.47 -34.09
N LEU A 311 -13.93 -27.97 -35.34
CA LEU A 311 -15.14 -27.82 -36.14
C LEU A 311 -15.72 -29.20 -36.47
N LYS A 312 -16.96 -29.45 -36.06
CA LYS A 312 -17.71 -30.62 -36.51
C LYS A 312 -18.20 -30.38 -37.94
N LYS A 313 -18.04 -31.36 -38.83
CA LYS A 313 -18.74 -31.39 -40.12
C LYS A 313 -20.24 -31.34 -39.85
N SER A 314 -20.96 -30.37 -40.40
CA SER A 314 -22.41 -30.51 -40.53
C SER A 314 -22.70 -31.68 -41.50
N GLU A 315 -23.74 -32.46 -41.23
CA GLU A 315 -24.24 -33.48 -42.16
C GLU A 315 -24.93 -32.89 -43.40
N GLN A 316 -24.88 -31.56 -43.59
CA GLN A 316 -25.47 -30.92 -44.76
C GLN A 316 -24.50 -29.87 -45.32
N THR A 317 -24.33 -30.02 -46.65
CA THR A 317 -23.60 -29.22 -47.64
C THR A 317 -22.07 -29.24 -47.58
N GLU A 318 -21.47 -29.78 -48.66
CA GLU A 318 -20.08 -29.55 -49.08
C GLU A 318 -19.83 -28.05 -49.31
N GLU A 319 -19.68 -27.26 -48.25
CA GLU A 319 -19.17 -25.89 -48.34
C GLU A 319 -17.81 -25.83 -47.65
N GLN A 320 -16.82 -25.31 -48.39
CA GLN A 320 -15.41 -25.24 -48.03
C GLN A 320 -15.20 -24.79 -46.58
N PHE A 321 -14.47 -25.60 -45.81
CA PHE A 321 -13.98 -25.20 -44.50
C PHE A 321 -13.23 -23.86 -44.61
N PRO A 322 -13.32 -22.99 -43.60
CA PRO A 322 -12.64 -21.72 -43.63
C PRO A 322 -11.12 -21.94 -43.71
N GLU A 323 -10.50 -21.18 -44.61
CA GLU A 323 -9.08 -21.29 -44.90
C GLU A 323 -8.31 -20.11 -44.32
N CYS A 324 -7.07 -20.38 -43.96
CA CYS A 324 -6.13 -19.39 -43.48
C CYS A 324 -4.72 -19.69 -43.98
N TYR A 325 -3.78 -18.80 -43.68
CA TYR A 325 -2.38 -18.97 -44.03
C TYR A 325 -1.58 -19.37 -42.78
N THR A 326 -0.74 -20.40 -42.92
CA THR A 326 0.27 -20.72 -41.91
C THR A 326 1.31 -19.59 -41.81
N PRO A 327 2.14 -19.56 -40.76
CA PRO A 327 3.26 -18.60 -40.69
C PRO A 327 4.22 -18.66 -41.89
N ALA A 328 4.30 -19.79 -42.59
CA ALA A 328 5.07 -19.96 -43.82
C ALA A 328 4.33 -19.51 -45.09
N GLY A 329 3.14 -18.90 -44.96
CA GLY A 329 2.32 -18.44 -46.08
C GLY A 329 1.58 -19.54 -46.82
N LYS A 330 1.48 -20.76 -46.27
CA LYS A 330 0.76 -21.87 -46.90
C LYS A 330 -0.73 -21.78 -46.58
N LYS A 331 -1.58 -21.83 -47.60
CA LYS A 331 -3.04 -21.91 -47.42
C LYS A 331 -3.43 -23.28 -46.85
N ILE A 332 -4.23 -23.30 -45.80
CA ILE A 332 -4.70 -24.53 -45.14
C ILE A 332 -6.14 -24.35 -44.62
N ALA A 333 -6.91 -25.44 -44.58
CA ALA A 333 -8.19 -25.46 -43.87
C ALA A 333 -7.96 -25.39 -42.36
N ALA A 334 -8.66 -24.50 -41.67
CA ALA A 334 -8.58 -24.35 -40.22
C ALA A 334 -9.75 -25.10 -39.57
N LEU A 335 -9.47 -26.31 -39.07
CA LEU A 335 -10.47 -27.13 -38.41
C LEU A 335 -10.35 -27.10 -36.89
N GLY A 336 -9.21 -26.66 -36.37
CA GLY A 336 -9.02 -26.44 -34.95
C GLY A 336 -9.82 -25.23 -34.46
N LEU A 337 -10.19 -25.27 -33.19
CA LEU A 337 -10.82 -24.18 -32.48
C LEU A 337 -9.97 -23.85 -31.26
N GLY A 338 -9.38 -22.65 -31.28
CA GLY A 338 -8.50 -22.15 -30.25
C GLY A 338 -8.63 -20.65 -29.99
N GLY A 339 -7.92 -20.20 -28.97
CA GLY A 339 -7.87 -18.81 -28.54
C GLY A 339 -6.44 -18.40 -28.14
N LEU A 340 -6.21 -17.08 -28.10
CA LEU A 340 -4.97 -16.52 -27.60
C LEU A 340 -4.92 -16.58 -26.08
N VAL A 341 -3.82 -17.13 -25.58
CA VAL A 341 -3.45 -17.20 -24.17
C VAL A 341 -2.12 -16.51 -23.93
N SER A 342 -1.84 -16.17 -22.68
CA SER A 342 -0.47 -15.96 -22.26
C SER A 342 0.33 -17.26 -22.32
N GLY A 343 1.65 -17.15 -22.46
CA GLY A 343 2.53 -18.31 -22.37
C GLY A 343 3.96 -17.92 -22.08
N LEU A 344 4.85 -18.92 -22.09
CA LEU A 344 6.30 -18.74 -22.01
C LEU A 344 6.96 -19.37 -23.23
N ILE A 345 7.86 -18.63 -23.86
CA ILE A 345 8.71 -19.14 -24.94
C ILE A 345 10.18 -19.05 -24.54
N GLY A 346 11.00 -19.97 -25.05
CA GLY A 346 12.42 -20.07 -24.73
C GLY A 346 12.74 -21.17 -23.71
N ASP A 347 13.97 -21.21 -23.23
CA ASP A 347 14.48 -22.25 -22.34
C ASP A 347 15.14 -21.66 -21.08
N GLY A 348 15.00 -22.39 -19.98
CA GLY A 348 15.54 -22.04 -18.66
C GLY A 348 15.20 -20.62 -18.21
N ALA A 349 16.21 -19.90 -17.72
CA ALA A 349 16.05 -18.58 -17.12
C ALA A 349 15.77 -17.45 -18.15
N ASN A 350 15.85 -17.72 -19.45
CA ASN A 350 15.62 -16.73 -20.50
C ASN A 350 14.20 -16.80 -21.08
N GLN A 351 13.28 -17.48 -20.41
CA GLN A 351 11.89 -17.55 -20.86
C GLN A 351 11.24 -16.17 -20.90
N LEU A 352 10.50 -15.91 -21.98
CA LEU A 352 9.81 -14.66 -22.25
C LEU A 352 8.30 -14.89 -22.13
N PHE A 353 7.62 -14.03 -21.35
CA PHE A 353 6.17 -13.98 -21.38
C PHE A 353 5.69 -13.48 -22.74
N VAL A 354 4.76 -14.24 -23.32
CA VAL A 354 4.11 -13.90 -24.58
C VAL A 354 2.61 -13.82 -24.38
N ILE A 355 1.95 -13.01 -25.21
CA ILE A 355 0.51 -12.75 -25.17
C ILE A 355 -0.22 -13.35 -26.38
N ASP A 356 0.51 -14.03 -27.24
CA ASP A 356 0.07 -14.57 -28.52
C ASP A 356 0.30 -16.09 -28.63
N ALA A 357 0.48 -16.76 -27.48
CA ALA A 357 0.45 -18.22 -27.43
C ALA A 357 -0.97 -18.73 -27.75
N ALA A 358 -1.07 -19.98 -28.18
CA ALA A 358 -2.31 -20.56 -28.66
C ALA A 358 -2.71 -21.76 -27.80
N ALA A 359 -4.00 -21.84 -27.47
CA ALA A 359 -4.55 -22.98 -26.77
C ALA A 359 -5.90 -23.40 -27.37
N SER A 360 -6.22 -24.68 -27.21
CA SER A 360 -7.51 -25.25 -27.62
C SER A 360 -8.65 -24.59 -26.85
N CYS A 361 -9.79 -24.34 -27.47
CA CYS A 361 -10.94 -23.83 -26.71
C CYS A 361 -11.46 -24.80 -25.66
N ALA A 362 -11.06 -26.07 -25.72
CA ALA A 362 -11.40 -27.07 -24.71
C ALA A 362 -10.47 -27.06 -23.49
N SER A 363 -9.31 -26.40 -23.55
CA SER A 363 -8.42 -26.29 -22.39
C SER A 363 -8.90 -25.21 -21.44
N GLU A 364 -8.62 -25.39 -20.16
CA GLU A 364 -9.00 -24.43 -19.14
C GLU A 364 -7.84 -23.50 -18.82
N HIS A 365 -8.10 -22.19 -18.79
CA HIS A 365 -7.13 -21.16 -18.43
C HIS A 365 -7.77 -20.13 -17.50
N HIS A 366 -6.95 -19.32 -16.83
CA HIS A 366 -7.43 -18.29 -15.92
C HIS A 366 -7.86 -17.01 -16.66
N LEU A 367 -8.49 -16.08 -15.93
CA LEU A 367 -8.80 -14.73 -16.40
C LEU A 367 -8.02 -13.71 -15.58
N LEU A 368 -7.41 -12.74 -16.26
CA LEU A 368 -6.82 -11.56 -15.64
C LEU A 368 -7.93 -10.52 -15.44
N CYS A 369 -8.26 -10.23 -14.18
CA CYS A 369 -9.35 -9.34 -13.80
C CYS A 369 -8.81 -8.01 -13.30
N ILE A 370 -9.31 -6.91 -13.87
CA ILE A 370 -8.87 -5.54 -13.56
C ILE A 370 -10.06 -4.75 -13.05
N GLU A 371 -9.87 -4.05 -11.93
CA GLU A 371 -10.86 -3.16 -11.36
C GLU A 371 -11.15 -1.97 -12.30
N GLU A 372 -12.42 -1.62 -12.45
CA GLU A 372 -12.86 -0.45 -13.21
C GLU A 372 -12.81 0.83 -12.37
N ILE A 373 -12.63 1.96 -13.05
CA ILE A 373 -12.74 3.27 -12.41
C ILE A 373 -14.24 3.60 -12.25
N PRO A 374 -14.70 3.99 -11.05
CA PRO A 374 -16.07 4.46 -10.87
C PRO A 374 -16.38 5.62 -11.81
N GLN A 375 -17.49 5.55 -12.55
CA GLN A 375 -17.90 6.57 -13.54
C GLN A 375 -18.00 8.01 -12.99
N SER A 376 -18.04 8.19 -11.66
CA SER A 376 -18.06 9.51 -11.02
C SER A 376 -16.70 10.24 -11.01
N ALA A 377 -15.58 9.57 -11.32
CA ALA A 377 -14.25 10.18 -11.34
C ALA A 377 -13.89 10.87 -12.67
N THR A 378 -14.66 10.65 -13.73
CA THR A 378 -14.39 11.16 -15.09
C THR A 378 -14.97 12.57 -15.34
N SER A 379 -15.54 13.23 -14.32
CA SER A 379 -16.27 14.50 -14.45
C SER A 379 -15.45 15.77 -14.14
N THR A 380 -14.12 15.70 -13.99
CA THR A 380 -13.29 16.90 -13.79
C THR A 380 -12.14 16.95 -14.79
N ALA A 381 -12.47 16.99 -16.07
CA ALA A 381 -11.62 17.54 -17.12
C ALA A 381 -12.49 17.92 -18.32
N LYS A 382 -13.05 19.12 -18.29
CA LYS A 382 -13.46 19.84 -19.50
C LYS A 382 -13.03 21.28 -19.39
#